data_AF-A0AAD1KQK6-F1
#
_entry.id   AF-A0AAD1KQK6-F1
#
_cell.length_a   1.000
_cell.length_b   1.000
_cell.length_c   1.000
_cell.angle_alpha   90.00
_cell.angle_beta   90.00
_cell.angle_gamma   90.00
#
_symmetry.space_group_name_H-M   'P 1'
#
loop_
_entity.id
_entity.type
_entity.pdbx_description
1 polymer ?
#
loop_
_entity_poly.entity_id
_entity_poly.type
_entity_poly.pdbx_seq_one_letter_code
_entity_poly.pdbx_strand_id
1 'polypeptide(L)'
;MGLSRRQVLAGTVGVVSTALITEQTSADIAFARPCGASKAVTTAVYIEVNHEDFATVGAFVREGAHRPVFDLAMIFAANINYDGCTAYLHLNERVLETLRATETQIRPLQRRGTKVLLSLLGNHEGAGFANFPIRHDADRFAAQVARVVHRCHLDGVDLDDEYSEYGKNGTGQPNEDSFVWFVRALRRHLGPHKLLTLYSIGPSVDRTVSAVGNASDDLDYAWNPWYGTYQEPSVPGMPRSRLGAAAVDWGHTSTEMVQTMASRTIRDGYGVFMTYDLRMSTNPSLVQAMTTALEKR
;
A
#
# COMPACT_ATOMS: atom_id res chain seq x y z
N MET A 1 -53.74 50.95 3.26
CA MET A 1 -52.79 49.88 2.84
C MET A 1 -52.99 49.64 1.36
N GLY A 2 -51.95 49.85 0.56
CA GLY A 2 -51.98 50.05 -0.90
C GLY A 2 -52.44 48.84 -1.73
N LEU A 3 -53.19 49.10 -2.82
CA LEU A 3 -52.77 49.07 -4.25
C LEU A 3 -52.61 47.62 -4.78
N SER A 4 -53.57 47.00 -5.51
CA SER A 4 -53.95 47.19 -6.94
C SER A 4 -52.74 46.94 -7.88
N ARG A 5 -52.73 46.11 -8.94
CA ARG A 5 -53.71 45.89 -10.03
C ARG A 5 -53.11 44.94 -11.10
N ARG A 6 -53.97 44.48 -12.04
CA ARG A 6 -53.71 44.12 -13.48
C ARG A 6 -53.18 42.69 -13.78
N GLN A 7 -53.53 42.00 -14.88
CA GLN A 7 -54.40 42.23 -16.06
C GLN A 7 -54.56 40.91 -16.84
N VAL A 8 -55.64 40.79 -17.62
CA VAL A 8 -55.87 39.77 -18.66
C VAL A 8 -55.75 40.42 -20.05
N LEU A 9 -55.07 39.77 -21.00
CA LEU A 9 -55.16 39.93 -22.47
C LEU A 9 -54.54 38.64 -23.08
N ALA A 10 -55.22 37.77 -23.84
CA ALA A 10 -55.89 37.85 -25.15
C ALA A 10 -54.95 37.74 -26.37
N GLY A 11 -55.22 36.74 -27.24
CA GLY A 11 -54.72 36.56 -28.62
C GLY A 11 -53.40 35.78 -28.73
N THR A 12 -53.19 34.78 -29.60
CA THR A 12 -53.78 34.49 -30.93
C THR A 12 -53.51 33.03 -31.33
N VAL A 13 -54.44 32.48 -32.10
CA VAL A 13 -54.40 31.18 -32.78
C VAL A 13 -53.33 31.20 -33.88
N GLY A 14 -52.54 30.13 -33.97
CA GLY A 14 -51.62 29.84 -35.07
C GLY A 14 -51.68 28.36 -35.47
N VAL A 15 -52.30 28.14 -36.62
CA VAL A 15 -52.49 26.94 -37.46
C VAL A 15 -51.62 25.71 -37.15
N VAL A 16 -52.33 24.57 -37.05
CA VAL A 16 -51.83 23.20 -37.07
C VAL A 16 -51.23 22.89 -38.45
N SER A 17 -49.93 22.63 -38.52
CA SER A 17 -49.33 21.85 -39.61
C SER A 17 -49.04 20.45 -39.10
N THR A 18 -49.81 19.48 -39.57
CA THR A 18 -49.50 18.06 -39.50
C THR A 18 -48.26 17.79 -40.36
N ALA A 19 -47.11 17.58 -39.71
CA ALA A 19 -45.94 16.97 -40.32
C ALA A 19 -45.66 15.65 -39.61
N LEU A 20 -45.47 14.61 -40.42
CA LEU A 20 -45.37 13.21 -40.04
C LEU A 20 -44.37 12.96 -38.92
N ILE A 21 -44.78 12.13 -37.95
CA ILE A 21 -43.88 11.48 -37.01
C ILE A 21 -43.00 10.53 -37.83
N THR A 22 -41.76 10.92 -38.07
CA THR A 22 -40.68 9.96 -38.33
C THR A 22 -40.00 9.71 -37.00
N GLU A 23 -40.15 8.49 -36.47
CA GLU A 23 -39.28 7.98 -35.40
C GLU A 23 -37.83 8.03 -35.89
N GLN A 24 -37.11 9.07 -35.50
CA GLN A 24 -35.66 9.04 -35.46
C GLN A 24 -35.28 8.62 -34.06
N THR A 25 -34.76 7.39 -33.96
CA THR A 25 -34.02 6.90 -32.80
C THR A 25 -32.98 7.94 -32.42
N SER A 26 -33.18 8.60 -31.28
CA SER A 26 -32.16 9.41 -30.65
C SER A 26 -31.01 8.48 -30.28
N ALA A 27 -29.92 8.57 -31.04
CA ALA A 27 -28.64 8.02 -30.62
C ALA A 27 -28.33 8.60 -29.23
N ASP A 28 -28.18 7.72 -28.25
CA ASP A 28 -27.76 8.07 -26.91
C ASP A 28 -26.53 8.96 -26.98
N ILE A 29 -26.68 10.23 -26.64
CA ILE A 29 -25.56 11.06 -26.24
C ILE A 29 -25.11 10.45 -24.92
N ALA A 30 -24.19 9.49 -25.02
CA ALA A 30 -23.42 9.01 -23.89
C ALA A 30 -22.66 10.23 -23.35
N PHE A 31 -23.22 10.89 -22.34
CA PHE A 31 -22.45 11.74 -21.47
C PHE A 31 -21.32 10.87 -20.94
N ALA A 32 -20.12 11.10 -21.45
CA ALA A 32 -18.91 10.52 -20.90
C ALA A 32 -18.97 10.75 -19.40
N ARG A 33 -19.02 9.65 -18.61
CA ARG A 33 -18.85 9.74 -17.17
C ARG A 33 -17.59 10.57 -16.93
N PRO A 34 -17.62 11.55 -16.01
CA PRO A 34 -16.39 12.25 -15.64
C PRO A 34 -15.35 11.18 -15.35
N CYS A 35 -14.24 11.20 -16.09
CA CYS A 35 -13.08 10.37 -15.80
C CYS A 35 -12.81 10.59 -14.31
N GLY A 36 -13.05 9.57 -13.49
CA GLY A 36 -12.95 9.69 -12.04
C GLY A 36 -11.59 10.30 -11.74
N ALA A 37 -11.56 11.38 -10.96
CA ALA A 37 -10.32 12.05 -10.61
C ALA A 37 -9.28 10.99 -10.22
N SER A 38 -8.21 10.88 -11.01
CA SER A 38 -7.15 9.90 -10.77
C SER A 38 -6.79 9.94 -9.28
N LYS A 39 -6.94 8.81 -8.58
CA LYS A 39 -6.60 8.72 -7.15
C LYS A 39 -5.12 9.09 -7.02
N ALA A 40 -4.77 9.92 -6.04
CA ALA A 40 -3.37 10.26 -5.81
C ALA A 40 -2.56 8.98 -5.60
N VAL A 41 -1.36 8.92 -6.22
CA VAL A 41 -0.41 7.84 -6.02
C VAL A 41 -0.01 7.82 -4.55
N THR A 42 -0.14 6.66 -3.91
CA THR A 42 0.27 6.41 -2.53
C THR A 42 1.80 6.31 -2.48
N THR A 43 2.45 7.14 -1.69
CA THR A 43 3.91 7.06 -1.46
C THR A 43 4.22 6.18 -0.26
N ALA A 44 5.09 5.19 -0.43
CA ALA A 44 5.50 4.26 0.61
C ALA A 44 7.00 4.41 0.90
N VAL A 45 7.40 4.34 2.17
CA VAL A 45 8.80 4.42 2.59
C VAL A 45 9.17 3.40 3.67
N TYR A 46 10.29 2.71 3.47
CA TYR A 46 10.90 1.85 4.48
C TYR A 46 11.95 2.61 5.28
N ILE A 47 11.97 2.37 6.60
CA ILE A 47 12.98 2.89 7.52
C ILE A 47 13.68 1.72 8.22
N GLU A 48 14.99 1.61 7.98
CA GLU A 48 15.89 0.70 8.67
C GLU A 48 16.11 1.16 10.11
N VAL A 49 15.25 0.73 11.04
CA VAL A 49 15.26 1.27 12.42
C VAL A 49 16.49 0.88 13.24
N ASN A 50 17.28 -0.06 12.70
CA ASN A 50 18.60 -0.38 13.21
C ASN A 50 19.61 0.75 13.02
N HIS A 51 19.38 1.65 12.06
CA HIS A 51 20.33 2.69 11.65
C HIS A 51 19.74 4.10 11.60
N GLU A 52 18.42 4.24 11.70
CA GLU A 52 17.72 5.52 11.63
C GLU A 52 16.52 5.54 12.59
N ASP A 53 16.19 6.72 13.12
CA ASP A 53 14.99 6.87 13.94
C ASP A 53 13.74 6.92 13.04
N PHE A 54 12.69 6.18 13.41
CA PHE A 54 11.45 6.14 12.63
C PHE A 54 10.79 7.52 12.48
N ALA A 55 10.96 8.39 13.48
CA ALA A 55 10.46 9.78 13.47
C ALA A 55 11.02 10.62 12.30
N THR A 56 12.15 10.23 11.69
CA THR A 56 12.79 10.88 10.54
C THR A 56 11.83 11.11 9.37
N VAL A 57 10.86 10.22 9.16
CA VAL A 57 9.78 10.38 8.16
C VAL A 57 9.08 11.75 8.28
N GLY A 58 8.91 12.24 9.51
CA GLY A 58 8.18 13.48 9.80
C GLY A 58 8.90 14.76 9.35
N ALA A 59 10.21 14.68 9.10
CA ALA A 59 11.00 15.81 8.59
C ALA A 59 10.70 16.13 7.12
N PHE A 60 10.17 15.15 6.36
CA PHE A 60 9.88 15.30 4.94
C PHE A 60 8.41 15.68 4.73
N VAL A 61 8.18 16.96 4.44
CA VAL A 61 6.85 17.56 4.33
C VAL A 61 6.69 18.24 2.99
N ARG A 62 5.48 18.23 2.44
CA ARG A 62 5.20 18.95 1.18
C ARG A 62 5.12 20.45 1.45
N GLU A 63 5.73 21.23 0.56
CA GLU A 63 5.74 22.70 0.65
C GLU A 63 4.30 23.25 0.66
N GLY A 64 4.04 24.25 1.51
CA GLY A 64 2.75 24.97 1.57
C GLY A 64 1.55 24.22 2.20
N ALA A 65 1.65 22.93 2.51
CA ALA A 65 0.47 22.13 2.91
C ALA A 65 0.53 21.47 4.30
N HIS A 66 1.68 21.48 5.01
CA HIS A 66 1.92 20.65 6.21
C HIS A 66 1.60 19.14 6.05
N ARG A 67 1.28 18.69 4.83
CA ARG A 67 0.94 17.31 4.49
C ARG A 67 2.22 16.46 4.47
N PRO A 68 2.14 15.20 4.93
CA PRO A 68 3.26 14.29 4.85
C PRO A 68 3.65 14.03 3.38
N VAL A 69 4.94 13.86 3.13
CA VAL A 69 5.41 13.37 1.82
C VAL A 69 4.99 11.92 1.62
N PHE A 70 5.12 11.12 2.69
CA PHE A 70 4.90 9.67 2.70
C PHE A 70 3.54 9.31 3.30
N ASP A 71 2.72 8.62 2.51
CA ASP A 71 1.41 8.14 2.94
C ASP A 71 1.54 6.87 3.80
N LEU A 72 2.48 5.98 3.46
CA LEU A 72 2.80 4.76 4.20
C LEU A 72 4.27 4.80 4.66
N ALA A 73 4.53 4.40 5.91
CA ALA A 73 5.87 4.23 6.45
C ALA A 73 6.00 2.88 7.16
N MET A 74 7.04 2.12 6.82
CA MET A 74 7.27 0.76 7.31
C MET A 74 8.43 0.75 8.30
N ILE A 75 8.18 0.26 9.52
CA ILE A 75 9.20 -0.06 10.51
C ILE A 75 9.90 -1.35 10.03
N PHE A 76 11.12 -1.23 9.52
CA PHE A 76 11.87 -2.34 8.94
C PHE A 76 12.99 -2.81 9.89
N ALA A 77 12.98 -4.06 10.39
CA ALA A 77 11.88 -5.02 10.33
C ALA A 77 11.82 -5.92 11.58
N ALA A 78 10.61 -6.39 11.90
CA ALA A 78 10.41 -7.53 12.79
C ALA A 78 10.62 -8.85 12.03
N ASN A 79 10.76 -9.95 12.76
CA ASN A 79 11.20 -11.22 12.19
C ASN A 79 10.24 -12.38 12.47
N ILE A 80 10.17 -13.32 11.53
CA ILE A 80 9.72 -14.69 11.79
C ILE A 80 10.92 -15.56 12.17
N ASN A 81 10.92 -16.06 13.41
CA ASN A 81 11.94 -16.96 13.96
C ASN A 81 11.35 -18.36 14.21
N TYR A 82 12.20 -19.33 14.54
CA TYR A 82 11.86 -20.72 14.76
C TYR A 82 12.52 -21.29 16.02
N ASP A 83 11.72 -21.81 16.96
CA ASP A 83 12.21 -22.34 18.25
C ASP A 83 12.59 -23.84 18.19
N GLY A 84 12.56 -24.45 17.01
CA GLY A 84 12.75 -25.90 16.81
C GLY A 84 11.44 -26.69 16.71
N CYS A 85 10.31 -26.08 17.11
CA CYS A 85 8.97 -26.68 17.01
C CYS A 85 8.00 -25.79 16.22
N THR A 86 8.02 -24.49 16.48
CA THR A 86 7.04 -23.54 15.97
C THR A 86 7.66 -22.21 15.57
N ALA A 87 7.08 -21.59 14.55
CA ALA A 87 7.41 -20.21 14.19
C ALA A 87 6.84 -19.22 15.22
N TYR A 88 7.62 -18.19 15.56
CA TYR A 88 7.23 -17.14 16.50
C TYR A 88 7.70 -15.76 16.04
N LEU A 89 6.97 -14.72 16.46
CA LEU A 89 7.31 -13.34 16.14
C LEU A 89 8.47 -12.87 17.03
N HIS A 90 9.56 -12.47 16.40
CA HIS A 90 10.71 -11.87 17.07
C HIS A 90 10.79 -10.38 16.77
N LEU A 91 11.04 -9.58 17.80
CA LEU A 91 11.29 -8.14 17.70
C LEU A 91 12.71 -7.92 18.21
N ASN A 92 13.63 -7.49 17.34
CA ASN A 92 14.97 -7.09 17.79
C ASN A 92 14.88 -5.85 18.70
N GLU A 93 16.00 -5.51 19.34
CA GLU A 93 16.06 -4.41 20.33
C GLU A 93 15.57 -3.09 19.74
N ARG A 94 16.01 -2.75 18.53
CA ARG A 94 15.69 -1.47 17.88
C ARG A 94 14.23 -1.36 17.47
N VAL A 95 13.65 -2.41 16.90
CA VAL A 95 12.20 -2.48 16.63
C VAL A 95 11.42 -2.34 17.92
N LEU A 96 11.82 -3.05 18.98
CA LEU A 96 11.15 -2.99 20.27
C LEU A 96 11.24 -1.58 20.90
N GLU A 97 12.39 -0.92 20.80
CA GLU A 97 12.59 0.47 21.22
C GLU A 97 11.67 1.42 20.46
N THR A 98 11.61 1.33 19.13
CA THR A 98 10.68 2.14 18.30
C THR A 98 9.23 1.94 18.71
N LEU A 99 8.80 0.68 18.90
CA LEU A 99 7.44 0.35 19.30
C LEU A 99 7.11 0.80 20.73
N ARG A 100 8.07 0.77 21.66
CA ARG A 100 7.90 1.30 23.02
C ARG A 100 7.83 2.83 23.03
N ALA A 101 8.57 3.50 22.15
CA ALA A 101 8.58 4.94 21.98
C ALA A 101 7.45 5.47 21.07
N THR A 102 6.28 4.82 21.09
CA THR A 102 5.16 5.09 20.17
C THR A 102 4.74 6.58 20.15
N GLU A 103 4.68 7.27 21.29
CA GLU A 103 4.23 8.67 21.36
C GLU A 103 5.21 9.66 20.71
N THR A 104 6.49 9.31 20.57
CA THR A 104 7.51 10.18 19.95
C THR A 104 7.90 9.71 18.55
N GLN A 105 7.98 8.40 18.32
CA GLN A 105 8.41 7.83 17.04
C GLN A 105 7.26 7.65 16.03
N ILE A 106 6.04 7.35 16.49
CA ILE A 106 4.95 6.85 15.63
C ILE A 106 3.75 7.82 15.58
N ARG A 107 3.20 8.19 16.74
CA ARG A 107 1.96 8.98 16.84
C ARG A 107 2.03 10.34 16.14
N PRO A 108 3.16 11.08 16.17
CA PRO A 108 3.23 12.35 15.44
C PRO A 108 3.03 12.17 13.93
N LEU A 109 3.53 11.08 13.35
CA LEU A 109 3.37 10.74 11.93
C LEU A 109 1.90 10.40 11.62
N GLN A 110 1.28 9.55 12.44
CA GLN A 110 -0.12 9.16 12.29
C GLN A 110 -1.09 10.34 12.42
N ARG A 111 -0.86 11.24 13.38
CA ARG A 111 -1.67 12.47 13.55
C ARG A 111 -1.60 13.38 12.32
N ARG A 112 -0.50 13.32 11.56
CA ARG A 112 -0.31 14.06 10.31
C ARG A 112 -0.81 13.32 9.07
N GLY A 113 -1.25 12.06 9.22
CA GLY A 113 -1.90 11.29 8.16
C GLY A 113 -1.06 10.14 7.59
N THR A 114 0.22 10.00 7.97
CA THR A 114 1.04 8.86 7.56
C THR A 114 0.60 7.58 8.26
N LYS A 115 0.34 6.52 7.51
CA LYS A 115 0.03 5.20 8.03
C LYS A 115 1.31 4.45 8.36
N VAL A 116 1.37 3.86 9.55
CA VAL A 116 2.58 3.18 10.05
C VAL A 116 2.36 1.68 10.07
N LEU A 117 3.20 0.94 9.35
CA LEU A 117 3.14 -0.51 9.20
C LEU A 117 4.37 -1.15 9.86
N LEU A 118 4.19 -2.38 10.38
CA LEU A 118 5.31 -3.23 10.79
C LEU A 118 5.68 -4.16 9.64
N SER A 119 6.90 -4.08 9.13
CA SER A 119 7.38 -5.04 8.14
C SER A 119 7.86 -6.32 8.84
N LEU A 120 7.58 -7.46 8.23
CA LEU A 120 7.96 -8.80 8.68
C LEU A 120 8.91 -9.43 7.68
N LEU A 121 10.05 -9.90 8.17
CA LEU A 121 11.15 -10.48 7.39
C LEU A 121 11.52 -11.88 7.90
N GLY A 122 12.04 -12.75 7.04
CA GLY A 122 12.75 -13.95 7.49
C GLY A 122 13.97 -13.63 8.35
N ASN A 123 14.51 -14.63 9.04
CA ASN A 123 15.68 -14.43 9.93
C ASN A 123 16.58 -15.65 10.00
N HIS A 124 16.82 -16.28 8.85
CA HIS A 124 17.80 -17.34 8.65
C HIS A 124 17.61 -18.57 9.54
N GLU A 125 16.37 -18.88 9.92
CA GLU A 125 16.05 -19.96 10.86
C GLU A 125 15.18 -21.07 10.25
N GLY A 126 14.84 -20.97 8.96
CA GLY A 126 14.08 -21.95 8.20
C GLY A 126 12.58 -21.67 8.15
N ALA A 127 12.00 -21.01 9.16
CA ALA A 127 10.60 -20.62 9.14
C ALA A 127 10.37 -19.38 8.26
N GLY A 128 9.31 -19.41 7.45
CA GLY A 128 8.93 -18.35 6.54
C GLY A 128 7.45 -18.38 6.21
N PHE A 129 6.97 -17.35 5.50
CA PHE A 129 5.54 -17.20 5.22
C PHE A 129 5.00 -18.27 4.28
N ALA A 130 5.88 -18.90 3.50
CA ALA A 130 5.54 -19.92 2.53
C ALA A 130 5.66 -21.36 3.04
N ASN A 131 6.06 -21.63 4.29
CA ASN A 131 6.28 -23.02 4.77
C ASN A 131 5.59 -23.41 6.10
N PHE A 132 4.54 -22.72 6.54
CA PHE A 132 3.73 -23.20 7.66
C PHE A 132 3.22 -24.62 7.34
N PRO A 133 3.44 -25.61 8.23
CA PRO A 133 3.14 -27.00 7.90
C PRO A 133 1.63 -27.28 7.90
N ILE A 134 0.87 -26.58 8.74
CA ILE A 134 -0.58 -26.63 8.76
C ILE A 134 -1.19 -25.24 8.96
N ARG A 135 -2.43 -25.05 8.50
CA ARG A 135 -3.18 -23.79 8.62
C ARG A 135 -3.21 -23.22 10.05
N HIS A 136 -3.23 -24.08 11.06
CA HIS A 136 -3.24 -23.66 12.47
C HIS A 136 -1.96 -22.91 12.87
N ASP A 137 -0.80 -23.28 12.34
CA ASP A 137 0.47 -22.62 12.67
C ASP A 137 0.55 -21.23 12.03
N ALA A 138 0.07 -21.11 10.78
CA ALA A 138 -0.09 -19.81 10.12
C ALA A 138 -1.03 -18.89 10.92
N ASP A 139 -2.15 -19.42 11.42
CA ASP A 139 -3.10 -18.67 12.27
C ASP A 139 -2.49 -18.23 13.60
N ARG A 140 -1.73 -19.11 14.27
CA ARG A 140 -1.03 -18.79 15.52
C ARG A 140 -0.01 -17.66 15.32
N PHE A 141 0.78 -17.71 14.26
CA PHE A 141 1.76 -16.66 13.96
C PHE A 141 1.07 -15.34 13.59
N ALA A 142 0.04 -15.38 12.75
CA ALA A 142 -0.78 -14.20 12.42
C ALA A 142 -1.40 -13.54 13.66
N ALA A 143 -1.86 -14.32 14.64
CA ALA A 143 -2.39 -13.80 15.89
C ALA A 143 -1.32 -13.08 16.75
N GLN A 144 -0.07 -13.54 16.72
CA GLN A 144 1.05 -12.85 17.40
C GLN A 144 1.32 -11.48 16.76
N VAL A 145 1.39 -11.43 15.42
CA VAL A 145 1.57 -10.20 14.65
C VAL A 145 0.44 -9.21 14.94
N ALA A 146 -0.81 -9.65 14.82
CA ALA A 146 -1.96 -8.78 15.06
C ALA A 146 -2.00 -8.24 16.50
N ARG A 147 -1.56 -9.02 17.49
CA ARG A 147 -1.45 -8.56 18.88
C ARG A 147 -0.50 -7.37 19.02
N VAL A 148 0.65 -7.38 18.33
CA VAL A 148 1.60 -6.26 18.33
C VAL A 148 1.00 -5.05 17.63
N VAL A 149 0.40 -5.25 16.44
CA VAL A 149 -0.25 -4.18 15.67
C VAL A 149 -1.34 -3.48 16.48
N HIS A 150 -2.20 -4.23 17.15
CA HIS A 150 -3.28 -3.66 17.98
C HIS A 150 -2.74 -2.98 19.24
N ARG A 151 -1.76 -3.59 19.93
CA ARG A 151 -1.17 -3.03 21.16
C ARG A 151 -0.43 -1.72 20.91
N CYS A 152 0.31 -1.63 19.81
CA CYS A 152 1.05 -0.41 19.44
C CYS A 152 0.19 0.56 18.62
N HIS A 153 -1.06 0.18 18.30
CA HIS A 153 -1.97 0.89 17.41
C HIS A 153 -1.31 1.27 16.07
N LEU A 154 -0.63 0.30 15.44
CA LEU A 154 -0.10 0.45 14.09
C LEU A 154 -1.26 0.38 13.08
N ASP A 155 -1.05 0.92 11.89
CA ASP A 155 -2.06 0.93 10.83
C ASP A 155 -2.06 -0.35 10.01
N GLY A 156 -1.02 -1.18 10.07
CA GLY A 156 -0.98 -2.42 9.29
C GLY A 156 0.32 -3.22 9.41
N VAL A 157 0.48 -4.15 8.47
CA VAL A 157 1.62 -5.06 8.35
C VAL A 157 2.10 -5.07 6.91
N ASP A 158 3.40 -5.20 6.74
CA ASP A 158 4.06 -5.42 5.46
C ASP A 158 4.78 -6.77 5.48
N LEU A 159 4.76 -7.50 4.35
CA LEU A 159 5.30 -8.85 4.23
C LEU A 159 6.48 -8.86 3.26
N ASP A 160 7.65 -9.28 3.74
CA ASP A 160 8.88 -9.38 2.98
C ASP A 160 9.50 -10.79 3.13
N ASP A 161 9.34 -11.64 2.11
CA ASP A 161 9.75 -13.05 2.15
C ASP A 161 11.21 -13.24 1.71
N GLU A 162 12.11 -12.47 2.29
CA GLU A 162 13.56 -12.67 2.18
C GLU A 162 14.13 -13.32 3.44
N TYR A 163 15.29 -13.96 3.28
CA TYR A 163 16.10 -14.46 4.39
C TYR A 163 15.49 -15.57 5.27
N SER A 164 14.35 -16.18 4.91
CA SER A 164 13.83 -17.31 5.71
C SER A 164 14.75 -18.54 5.74
N GLU A 165 15.56 -18.77 4.70
CA GLU A 165 16.43 -19.96 4.56
C GLU A 165 15.68 -21.29 4.69
N TYR A 166 14.57 -21.41 3.95
CA TYR A 166 13.68 -22.58 3.95
C TYR A 166 14.40 -23.92 3.95
N GLY A 167 14.03 -24.81 4.89
CA GLY A 167 14.65 -26.13 5.09
C GLY A 167 15.68 -26.17 6.23
N LYS A 168 16.20 -25.03 6.65
CA LYS A 168 17.10 -24.94 7.81
C LYS A 168 16.39 -25.38 9.08
N ASN A 169 17.15 -25.86 10.06
CA ASN A 169 16.64 -26.35 11.34
C ASN A 169 15.54 -27.43 11.24
N GLY A 170 15.51 -28.19 10.12
CA GLY A 170 14.51 -29.24 9.90
C GLY A 170 13.12 -28.74 9.52
N THR A 171 12.99 -27.46 9.17
CA THR A 171 11.73 -26.89 8.66
C THR A 171 11.35 -27.44 7.29
N GLY A 172 10.08 -27.33 6.91
CA GLY A 172 9.61 -27.71 5.58
C GLY A 172 10.10 -26.75 4.48
N GLN A 173 10.07 -27.22 3.24
CA GLN A 173 10.19 -26.34 2.06
C GLN A 173 8.88 -25.57 1.81
N PRO A 174 8.91 -24.48 1.03
CA PRO A 174 7.71 -23.73 0.70
C PRO A 174 6.61 -24.60 0.07
N ASN A 175 5.40 -24.56 0.60
CA ASN A 175 4.24 -25.34 0.15
C ASN A 175 3.16 -24.45 -0.49
N GLU A 176 2.22 -25.05 -1.22
CA GLU A 176 1.27 -24.32 -2.08
C GLU A 176 0.31 -23.41 -1.31
N ASP A 177 -0.06 -23.76 -0.07
CA ASP A 177 -1.16 -23.10 0.64
C ASP A 177 -0.71 -22.14 1.75
N SER A 178 0.51 -22.31 2.28
CA SER A 178 1.00 -21.61 3.47
C SER A 178 0.81 -20.10 3.41
N PHE A 179 1.20 -19.49 2.29
CA PHE A 179 1.14 -18.04 2.15
C PHE A 179 -0.32 -17.53 2.14
N VAL A 180 -1.21 -18.22 1.42
CA VAL A 180 -2.65 -17.88 1.40
C VAL A 180 -3.28 -18.09 2.78
N TRP A 181 -2.94 -19.17 3.50
CA TRP A 181 -3.39 -19.36 4.88
C TRP A 181 -2.96 -18.21 5.78
N PHE A 182 -1.70 -17.80 5.68
CA PHE A 182 -1.12 -16.76 6.52
C PHE A 182 -1.74 -15.38 6.24
N VAL A 183 -1.80 -14.96 4.98
CA VAL A 183 -2.39 -13.67 4.57
C VAL A 183 -3.86 -13.59 5.01
N ARG A 184 -4.63 -14.66 4.81
CA ARG A 184 -6.03 -14.70 5.24
C ARG A 184 -6.20 -14.68 6.75
N ALA A 185 -5.31 -15.35 7.48
CA ALA A 185 -5.31 -15.29 8.93
C ALA A 185 -4.96 -13.88 9.44
N LEU A 186 -3.96 -13.22 8.85
CA LEU A 186 -3.63 -11.83 9.15
C LEU A 186 -4.84 -10.92 8.94
N ARG A 187 -5.48 -10.97 7.76
CA ARG A 187 -6.67 -10.15 7.48
C ARG A 187 -7.77 -10.34 8.52
N ARG A 188 -8.04 -11.59 8.92
CA ARG A 188 -9.05 -11.92 9.93
C ARG A 188 -8.70 -11.38 11.33
N HIS A 189 -7.44 -11.49 11.76
CA HIS A 189 -7.01 -11.00 13.09
C HIS A 189 -6.80 -9.48 13.14
N LEU A 190 -6.39 -8.86 12.03
CA LEU A 190 -6.19 -7.43 11.91
C LEU A 190 -7.51 -6.67 11.71
N GLY A 191 -8.47 -7.29 11.04
CA GLY A 191 -9.73 -6.69 10.63
C GLY A 191 -9.64 -5.96 9.28
N PRO A 192 -10.78 -5.46 8.76
CA PRO A 192 -10.87 -4.91 7.41
C PRO A 192 -10.22 -3.52 7.26
N HIS A 193 -9.86 -2.85 8.36
CA HIS A 193 -9.38 -1.46 8.34
C HIS A 193 -7.86 -1.33 8.42
N LYS A 194 -7.14 -2.39 8.80
CA LYS A 194 -5.69 -2.38 8.85
C LYS A 194 -5.14 -2.67 7.46
N LEU A 195 -4.00 -2.07 7.13
CA LEU A 195 -3.30 -2.34 5.89
C LEU A 195 -2.55 -3.67 5.96
N LEU A 196 -2.53 -4.39 4.85
CA LEU A 196 -1.72 -5.58 4.65
C LEU A 196 -1.02 -5.51 3.29
N THR A 197 0.29 -5.30 3.28
CA THR A 197 1.06 -5.05 2.05
C THR A 197 2.08 -6.15 1.79
N LEU A 198 2.52 -6.24 0.54
CA LEU A 198 3.48 -7.25 0.07
C LEU A 198 4.65 -6.60 -0.66
N TYR A 199 5.85 -6.76 -0.11
CA TYR A 199 7.09 -6.61 -0.84
C TYR A 199 7.24 -7.84 -1.76
N SER A 200 7.08 -7.65 -3.07
CA SER A 200 6.82 -8.74 -4.02
C SER A 200 8.07 -9.53 -4.39
N ILE A 201 8.66 -10.21 -3.41
CA ILE A 201 9.83 -11.09 -3.54
C ILE A 201 9.64 -12.42 -2.80
N GLY A 202 10.53 -13.36 -3.07
CA GLY A 202 10.63 -14.63 -2.35
C GLY A 202 9.58 -15.68 -2.76
N PRO A 203 9.67 -16.89 -2.19
CA PRO A 203 8.79 -18.01 -2.53
C PRO A 203 7.29 -17.74 -2.36
N SER A 204 6.92 -16.77 -1.52
CA SER A 204 5.53 -16.35 -1.30
C SER A 204 4.86 -15.76 -2.53
N VAL A 205 5.59 -15.06 -3.42
CA VAL A 205 5.01 -14.43 -4.62
C VAL A 205 4.44 -15.47 -5.59
N ASP A 206 5.15 -16.59 -5.74
CA ASP A 206 4.73 -17.73 -6.58
C ASP A 206 3.55 -18.51 -5.97
N ARG A 207 3.15 -18.19 -4.73
CA ARG A 207 2.14 -18.90 -3.91
C ARG A 207 1.00 -17.97 -3.48
N THR A 208 0.77 -16.91 -4.25
CA THR A 208 -0.32 -15.96 -4.04
C THR A 208 -1.69 -16.54 -4.43
N VAL A 209 -1.75 -17.68 -5.11
CA VAL A 209 -2.96 -18.38 -5.53
C VAL A 209 -2.83 -19.86 -5.18
N SER A 210 -3.85 -20.43 -4.54
CA SER A 210 -3.91 -21.87 -4.27
C SER A 210 -5.35 -22.40 -4.29
N ALA A 211 -5.53 -23.70 -4.05
CA ALA A 211 -6.87 -24.32 -3.95
C ALA A 211 -7.74 -23.70 -2.83
N VAL A 212 -7.12 -23.03 -1.85
CA VAL A 212 -7.84 -22.35 -0.77
C VAL A 212 -8.17 -20.88 -1.09
N GLY A 213 -7.75 -20.34 -2.23
CA GLY A 213 -8.13 -19.01 -2.73
C GLY A 213 -6.93 -18.12 -3.10
N ASN A 214 -7.17 -16.81 -3.20
CA ASN A 214 -6.15 -15.85 -3.62
C ASN A 214 -5.73 -14.93 -2.46
N ALA A 215 -4.44 -14.71 -2.28
CA ALA A 215 -3.91 -13.74 -1.34
C ALA A 215 -4.30 -12.30 -1.71
N SER A 216 -4.49 -12.00 -3.00
CA SER A 216 -4.86 -10.66 -3.49
C SER A 216 -6.25 -10.17 -3.04
N ASP A 217 -7.12 -11.09 -2.61
CA ASP A 217 -8.42 -10.78 -1.99
C ASP A 217 -8.25 -10.11 -0.61
N ASP A 218 -7.15 -10.44 0.06
CA ASP A 218 -6.88 -10.06 1.46
C ASP A 218 -5.76 -9.01 1.59
N LEU A 219 -4.84 -8.88 0.60
CA LEU A 219 -3.82 -7.83 0.53
C LEU A 219 -4.43 -6.46 0.20
N ASP A 220 -3.74 -5.35 0.47
CA ASP A 220 -4.13 -3.99 0.06
C ASP A 220 -3.26 -3.47 -1.08
N TYR A 221 -1.94 -3.64 -0.96
CA TYR A 221 -0.95 -3.19 -1.93
C TYR A 221 0.15 -4.22 -2.12
N ALA A 222 0.80 -4.20 -3.28
CA ALA A 222 2.06 -4.91 -3.53
C ALA A 222 2.99 -4.07 -4.39
N TRP A 223 4.31 -4.20 -4.23
CA TRP A 223 5.28 -3.40 -4.97
C TRP A 223 6.54 -4.18 -5.36
N ASN A 224 7.18 -3.67 -6.41
CA ASN A 224 8.47 -4.09 -6.92
C ASN A 224 9.54 -4.07 -5.81
N PRO A 225 10.31 -5.17 -5.61
CA PRO A 225 11.39 -5.21 -4.62
C PRO A 225 12.76 -4.78 -5.18
N TRP A 226 12.89 -4.55 -6.48
CA TRP A 226 14.19 -4.35 -7.13
C TRP A 226 14.54 -2.86 -7.22
N TYR A 227 15.25 -2.33 -6.24
CA TYR A 227 15.64 -0.90 -6.21
C TYR A 227 16.37 -0.45 -7.47
N GLY A 228 16.07 0.77 -7.91
CA GLY A 228 16.61 1.33 -9.16
C GLY A 228 15.94 0.77 -10.42
N THR A 229 14.82 0.05 -10.29
CA THR A 229 14.09 -0.52 -11.44
C THR A 229 12.62 -0.09 -11.49
N TYR A 230 12.01 -0.31 -12.65
CA TYR A 230 10.59 -0.10 -12.90
C TYR A 230 9.99 -1.38 -13.49
N GLN A 231 9.43 -2.22 -12.63
CA GLN A 231 8.95 -3.56 -12.98
C GLN A 231 7.61 -3.82 -12.28
N GLU A 232 6.58 -4.21 -13.04
CA GLU A 232 5.28 -4.58 -12.48
C GLU A 232 5.44 -5.83 -11.59
N PRO A 233 5.08 -5.78 -10.30
CA PRO A 233 5.05 -6.97 -9.45
C PRO A 233 3.93 -7.93 -9.89
N SER A 234 4.19 -9.23 -9.85
CA SER A 234 3.23 -10.25 -10.27
C SER A 234 2.38 -10.74 -9.10
N VAL A 235 1.20 -10.13 -8.91
CA VAL A 235 0.21 -10.56 -7.91
C VAL A 235 -1.15 -10.77 -8.60
N PRO A 236 -1.49 -12.01 -9.02
CA PRO A 236 -2.71 -12.29 -9.77
C PRO A 236 -3.97 -11.74 -9.10
N GLY A 237 -4.83 -11.09 -9.89
CA GLY A 237 -6.08 -10.47 -9.42
C GLY A 237 -5.93 -9.08 -8.81
N MET A 238 -4.71 -8.56 -8.62
CA MET A 238 -4.51 -7.20 -8.11
C MET A 238 -4.45 -6.16 -9.25
N PRO A 239 -5.30 -5.11 -9.23
CA PRO A 239 -5.27 -4.08 -10.26
C PRO A 239 -4.07 -3.15 -10.07
N ARG A 240 -3.58 -2.52 -11.16
CA ARG A 240 -2.47 -1.55 -11.12
C ARG A 240 -2.63 -0.42 -10.12
N SER A 241 -3.87 0.01 -9.84
CA SER A 241 -4.17 0.99 -8.79
C SER A 241 -3.81 0.55 -7.37
N ARG A 242 -3.42 -0.72 -7.18
CA ARG A 242 -2.92 -1.30 -5.93
C ARG A 242 -1.48 -1.82 -6.07
N LEU A 243 -0.85 -1.66 -7.24
CA LEU A 243 0.51 -2.08 -7.49
C LEU A 243 1.46 -0.87 -7.55
N GLY A 244 2.72 -1.09 -7.16
CA GLY A 244 3.83 -0.17 -7.37
C GLY A 244 4.92 -0.79 -8.22
N ALA A 245 5.13 -0.27 -9.43
CA ALA A 245 6.20 -0.75 -10.32
C ALA A 245 7.57 -0.11 -10.04
N ALA A 246 7.60 1.10 -9.49
CA ALA A 246 8.83 1.80 -9.15
C ALA A 246 9.33 1.40 -7.77
N ALA A 247 10.64 1.13 -7.67
CA ALA A 247 11.35 0.89 -6.43
C ALA A 247 12.59 1.78 -6.35
N VAL A 248 12.66 2.63 -5.33
CA VAL A 248 13.72 3.63 -5.16
C VAL A 248 14.46 3.38 -3.86
N ASP A 249 15.79 3.29 -3.93
CA ASP A 249 16.67 3.42 -2.78
C ASP A 249 17.21 4.86 -2.73
N TRP A 250 16.97 5.58 -1.63
CA TRP A 250 17.39 6.98 -1.47
C TRP A 250 18.92 7.18 -1.44
N GLY A 251 19.69 6.16 -1.06
CA GLY A 251 21.15 6.20 -1.03
C GLY A 251 21.80 5.95 -2.39
N HIS A 252 21.09 5.33 -3.33
CA HIS A 252 21.69 4.81 -4.57
C HIS A 252 20.98 5.24 -5.86
N THR A 253 19.70 5.59 -5.82
CA THR A 253 18.93 5.94 -7.03
C THR A 253 19.13 7.41 -7.39
N SER A 254 19.48 7.71 -8.64
CA SER A 254 19.71 9.09 -9.08
C SER A 254 18.43 9.92 -9.15
N THR A 255 18.53 11.24 -8.98
CA THR A 255 17.38 12.18 -9.08
C THR A 255 16.63 12.06 -10.40
N GLU A 256 17.37 11.93 -11.51
CA GLU A 256 16.78 11.75 -12.84
C GLU A 256 15.95 10.45 -12.93
N MET A 257 16.46 9.36 -12.36
CA MET A 257 15.76 8.08 -12.34
C MET A 257 14.53 8.12 -11.44
N VAL A 258 14.61 8.75 -10.27
CA VAL A 258 13.47 8.98 -9.38
C VAL A 258 12.37 9.76 -10.09
N GLN A 259 12.71 10.89 -10.73
CA GLN A 259 11.76 11.72 -11.46
C GLN A 259 11.11 10.97 -12.63
N THR A 260 11.92 10.20 -13.37
CA THR A 260 11.46 9.37 -14.48
C THR A 260 10.48 8.33 -14.01
N MET A 261 10.83 7.55 -12.98
CA MET A 261 9.95 6.52 -12.41
C MET A 261 8.65 7.12 -11.88
N ALA A 262 8.71 8.26 -11.17
CA ALA A 262 7.53 8.92 -10.63
C ALA A 262 6.56 9.35 -11.74
N SER A 263 7.10 9.94 -12.81
CA SER A 263 6.31 10.33 -14.00
C SER A 263 5.68 9.11 -14.68
N ARG A 264 6.44 8.01 -14.80
CA ARG A 264 5.94 6.74 -15.35
C ARG A 264 4.83 6.14 -14.49
N THR A 265 4.94 6.17 -13.16
CA THR A 265 3.92 5.64 -12.24
C THR A 265 2.55 6.26 -12.48
N ILE A 266 2.46 7.58 -12.68
CA ILE A 266 1.19 8.23 -13.05
C ILE A 266 0.73 7.78 -14.43
N ARG A 267 1.60 7.90 -15.44
CA ARG A 267 1.27 7.62 -16.84
C ARG A 267 0.77 6.20 -17.06
N ASP A 268 1.40 5.23 -16.41
CA ASP A 268 1.13 3.81 -16.58
C ASP A 268 -0.01 3.32 -15.65
N GLY A 269 -0.55 4.21 -14.79
CA GLY A 269 -1.74 3.98 -13.97
C GLY A 269 -1.50 3.21 -12.68
N TYR A 270 -0.27 3.24 -12.14
CA TYR A 270 0.08 2.57 -10.90
C TYR A 270 -0.35 3.38 -9.68
N GLY A 271 -0.79 2.67 -8.64
CA GLY A 271 -1.31 3.28 -7.42
C GLY A 271 -0.27 3.57 -6.35
N VAL A 272 0.92 2.97 -6.44
CA VAL A 272 1.95 3.08 -5.39
C VAL A 272 3.31 3.48 -5.96
N PHE A 273 4.04 4.30 -5.22
CA PHE A 273 5.44 4.61 -5.45
C PHE A 273 6.25 4.25 -4.19
N MET A 274 7.07 3.20 -4.26
CA MET A 274 7.80 2.66 -3.12
C MET A 274 9.24 3.18 -3.06
N THR A 275 9.67 3.52 -1.86
CA THR A 275 11.01 4.03 -1.56
C THR A 275 11.60 3.36 -0.32
N TYR A 276 12.92 3.33 -0.19
CA TYR A 276 13.65 2.62 0.85
C TYR A 276 14.87 3.40 1.35
N ASP A 277 15.26 3.09 2.60
CA ASP A 277 16.40 3.66 3.33
C ASP A 277 16.36 5.18 3.43
N LEU A 278 15.19 5.72 3.80
CA LEU A 278 15.07 7.16 4.07
C LEU A 278 15.81 7.49 5.36
N ARG A 279 16.72 8.46 5.27
CA ARG A 279 17.56 8.94 6.37
C ARG A 279 17.42 10.43 6.53
N MET A 280 17.80 10.96 7.70
CA MET A 280 17.90 12.41 7.89
C MET A 280 18.91 13.06 6.93
N SER A 281 19.91 12.29 6.47
CA SER A 281 20.89 12.72 5.46
C SER A 281 20.39 12.60 4.02
N THR A 282 19.21 12.04 3.76
CA THR A 282 18.67 11.92 2.40
C THR A 282 18.57 13.30 1.76
N ASN A 283 19.17 13.43 0.57
CA ASN A 283 19.18 14.69 -0.17
C ASN A 283 17.74 15.15 -0.46
N PRO A 284 17.30 16.31 0.06
CA PRO A 284 15.94 16.81 -0.15
C PRO A 284 15.56 16.97 -1.62
N SER A 285 16.54 17.16 -2.51
CA SER A 285 16.31 17.28 -3.95
C SER A 285 15.76 15.99 -4.56
N LEU A 286 16.12 14.81 -4.04
CA LEU A 286 15.58 13.52 -4.48
C LEU A 286 14.08 13.44 -4.15
N VAL A 287 13.73 13.79 -2.92
CA VAL A 287 12.35 13.80 -2.44
C VAL A 287 11.53 14.84 -3.22
N GLN A 288 12.08 16.03 -3.45
CA GLN A 288 11.43 17.07 -4.25
C GLN A 288 11.19 16.64 -5.70
N ALA A 289 12.15 15.92 -6.32
CA ALA A 289 12.00 15.41 -7.68
C ALA A 289 10.86 14.40 -7.77
N MET A 290 10.75 13.50 -6.79
CA MET A 290 9.63 12.55 -6.67
C MET A 290 8.30 13.28 -6.52
N THR A 291 8.16 14.16 -5.52
CA THR A 291 6.88 14.82 -5.22
C THR A 291 6.42 15.70 -6.37
N THR A 292 7.33 16.48 -6.96
CA THR A 292 7.02 17.33 -8.13
C THR A 292 6.52 16.50 -9.31
N ALA A 293 7.15 15.35 -9.58
CA ALA A 293 6.71 14.46 -10.66
C ALA A 293 5.36 13.81 -10.37
N LEU A 294 5.10 13.37 -9.13
CA LEU A 294 3.82 12.76 -8.72
C LEU A 294 2.65 13.76 -8.65
N GLU A 295 2.93 15.07 -8.65
CA GLU A 295 1.92 16.12 -8.58
C GLU A 295 1.63 16.80 -9.93
N LYS A 296 2.53 16.65 -10.91
CA LYS A 296 2.30 17.08 -12.30
C LYS A 296 1.20 16.22 -12.94
N ARG A 297 -0.04 16.67 -12.79
CA ARG A 297 -1.21 16.19 -13.53
C ARG A 297 -1.49 17.08 -14.72
#